data_AF-A0A0D9ADL8-F1
#
_entry.id   AF-A0A0D9ADL8-F1
#
_cell.length_a   1.000
_cell.length_b   1.000
_cell.length_c   1.000
_cell.angle_alpha   90.00
_cell.angle_beta   90.00
_cell.angle_gamma   90.00
#
_symmetry.space_group_name_H-M   'P 1'
#
loop_
_entity.id
_entity.type
_entity.pdbx_description
1 polymer ?
#
loop_
_entity_poly.entity_id
_entity_poly.type
_entity_poly.pdbx_seq_one_letter_code
_entity_poly.pdbx_strand_id
1 'polypeptide(L)'
;MLAWALRYLLFAYGDNGDLAFMLFTGIALHGICYDFFFVSGQIYTDAKASERYRSSAQGLITLATYGVGMLIGFWVAGQVTDHFALTGGHDRTSIWLFPAGFSLAIFFCFGLAFKARSAKALQSTV
;
A
#
# COMPACT_ATOMS: atom_id res chain seq x y z
N MET A 1 1.05 3.25 4.72
CA MET A 1 1.96 3.63 3.61
C MET A 1 3.43 3.59 4.04
N LEU A 2 3.82 4.24 5.15
CA LEU A 2 5.20 4.16 5.65
C LEU A 2 5.69 2.70 5.89
N ALA A 3 4.87 1.87 6.53
CA ALA A 3 5.18 0.44 6.70
C ALA A 3 5.33 -0.30 5.36
N TRP A 4 4.63 0.15 4.31
CA TRP A 4 4.72 -0.43 2.97
C TRP A 4 6.04 -0.05 2.29
N ALA A 5 6.47 1.21 2.44
CA ALA A 5 7.79 1.66 1.99
C ALA A 5 8.90 0.88 2.70
N LEU A 6 8.82 0.73 4.03
CA LEU A 6 9.78 -0.05 4.82
C LEU A 6 9.83 -1.51 4.37
N ARG A 7 8.67 -2.14 4.13
CA ARG A 7 8.59 -3.51 3.62
C ARG A 7 9.32 -3.67 2.29
N TYR A 8 9.11 -2.75 1.35
CA TYR A 8 9.78 -2.82 0.06
C TYR A 8 11.28 -2.54 0.14
N LEU A 9 11.72 -1.64 1.03
CA LEU A 9 13.14 -1.45 1.31
C LEU A 9 13.80 -2.72 1.86
N LEU A 10 13.13 -3.42 2.78
CA LEU A 10 13.62 -4.70 3.30
C LEU A 10 13.74 -5.77 2.21
N PHE A 11 12.82 -5.79 1.25
CA PHE A 11 12.92 -6.70 0.09
C PHE A 11 13.97 -6.28 -0.94
N ALA A 12 14.26 -4.98 -1.06
CA ALA A 12 15.28 -4.47 -1.96
C ALA A 12 16.70 -4.88 -1.52
N TYR A 13 16.94 -4.98 -0.21
CA TYR A 13 18.26 -5.26 0.37
C TYR A 13 18.39 -6.65 1.02
N GLY A 14 17.28 -7.36 1.24
CA GLY A 14 17.30 -8.72 1.79
C GLY A 14 17.78 -9.77 0.79
N ASP A 15 18.41 -10.82 1.30
CA ASP A 15 18.87 -11.97 0.53
C ASP A 15 18.46 -13.30 1.19
N ASN A 16 18.87 -14.43 0.60
CA ASN A 16 18.60 -15.77 1.14
C ASN A 16 19.73 -16.29 2.06
N GLY A 17 20.68 -15.45 2.43
CA GLY A 17 21.80 -15.76 3.31
C GLY A 17 21.69 -14.98 4.62
N ASP A 18 22.73 -14.21 4.95
CA ASP A 18 22.85 -13.51 6.23
C ASP A 18 21.76 -12.44 6.43
N LEU A 19 21.16 -11.93 5.35
CA LEU A 19 20.11 -10.90 5.40
C LEU A 19 18.70 -11.49 5.24
N ALA A 20 18.52 -12.82 5.37
CA ALA A 20 17.21 -13.47 5.30
C ALA A 20 16.20 -12.91 6.32
N PHE A 21 16.66 -12.42 7.47
CA PHE A 21 15.81 -11.76 8.45
C PHE A 21 15.06 -10.54 7.88
N MET A 22 15.64 -9.83 6.90
CA MET A 22 15.00 -8.69 6.25
C MET A 22 13.79 -9.15 5.44
N LEU A 23 13.90 -10.29 4.74
CA LEU A 23 12.79 -10.89 4.01
C LEU A 23 11.69 -11.36 4.96
N PHE A 24 12.03 -12.06 6.05
CA PHE A 24 11.05 -12.49 7.05
C PHE A 24 10.33 -11.29 7.70
N THR A 25 11.07 -10.24 8.02
CA THR A 25 10.51 -9.00 8.57
C THR A 25 9.58 -8.32 7.56
N GLY A 26 9.96 -8.26 6.28
CA GLY A 26 9.10 -7.73 5.22
C GLY A 26 7.82 -8.54 5.01
N ILE A 27 7.88 -9.86 5.18
CA ILE A 27 6.68 -10.73 5.18
C ILE A 27 5.80 -10.43 6.40
N ALA A 28 6.37 -10.33 7.61
CA ALA A 28 5.62 -9.99 8.81
C ALA A 28 4.92 -8.62 8.71
N LEU A 29 5.61 -7.61 8.13
CA LEU A 29 5.04 -6.29 7.88
C LEU A 29 3.85 -6.29 6.91
N HIS A 30 3.66 -7.36 6.13
CA HIS A 30 2.52 -7.47 5.22
C HIS A 30 1.18 -7.36 5.95
N GLY A 31 1.02 -8.01 7.11
CA GLY A 31 -0.22 -7.96 7.88
C GLY A 31 -0.59 -6.54 8.30
N ILE A 32 0.38 -5.80 8.84
CA ILE A 32 0.21 -4.39 9.21
C ILE A 32 -0.18 -3.54 7.99
N CYS A 33 0.48 -3.75 6.84
CA CYS A 33 0.13 -3.03 5.62
C CYS A 33 -1.29 -3.35 5.15
N TYR A 34 -1.68 -4.62 5.23
CA TYR A 34 -2.97 -5.10 4.80
C TYR A 34 -4.11 -4.53 5.66
N ASP A 35 -4.00 -4.63 6.98
CA ASP A 35 -5.06 -4.22 7.91
C ASP A 35 -5.32 -2.72 7.86
N PHE A 36 -4.26 -1.90 7.88
CA PHE A 36 -4.42 -0.45 7.90
C PHE A 36 -4.88 0.15 6.56
N PHE A 37 -4.64 -0.53 5.44
CA PHE A 37 -5.10 -0.03 4.15
C PHE A 37 -6.45 -0.62 3.74
N PHE A 38 -6.56 -1.95 3.74
CA PHE A 38 -7.75 -2.64 3.26
C PHE A 38 -8.83 -2.72 4.33
N VAL A 39 -8.54 -3.30 5.50
CA VAL A 39 -9.57 -3.49 6.55
C VAL A 39 -10.09 -2.14 7.04
N SER A 40 -9.19 -1.19 7.35
CA SER A 40 -9.59 0.16 7.77
C SER A 40 -10.34 0.93 6.66
N GLY A 41 -9.96 0.75 5.39
CA GLY A 41 -10.65 1.36 4.25
C GLY A 41 -12.07 0.81 4.04
N GLN A 42 -12.24 -0.50 4.25
CA GLN A 42 -13.54 -1.17 4.23
C GLN A 42 -14.42 -0.67 5.39
N ILE A 43 -13.90 -0.61 6.62
CA ILE A 43 -14.62 -0.09 7.79
C ILE A 43 -15.05 1.37 7.56
N TYR A 44 -14.13 2.23 7.08
CA TYR A 44 -14.44 3.63 6.80
C TYR A 44 -15.55 3.78 5.75
N THR A 45 -15.49 2.97 4.69
CA THR A 45 -16.49 3.02 3.62
C THR A 45 -17.85 2.51 4.08
N ASP A 46 -17.88 1.45 4.88
CA ASP A 46 -19.12 0.96 5.47
C ASP A 46 -19.78 1.99 6.40
N ALA A 47 -18.95 2.72 7.17
CA ALA A 47 -19.40 3.81 8.03
C ALA A 47 -19.93 5.02 7.23
N LYS A 48 -19.45 5.22 6.00
CA LYS A 48 -19.84 6.36 5.15
C LYS A 48 -21.00 6.05 4.20
N ALA A 49 -21.16 4.81 3.77
CA ALA A 49 -22.24 4.36 2.90
C ALA A 49 -23.55 4.19 3.70
N SER A 50 -24.68 4.57 3.09
CA SER A 50 -25.99 4.25 3.67
C SER A 50 -26.25 2.74 3.62
N GLU A 51 -27.08 2.25 4.55
CA GLU A 51 -27.33 0.82 4.73
C GLU A 51 -27.72 0.10 3.42
N ARG A 52 -28.51 0.77 2.56
CA ARG A 52 -28.92 0.27 1.24
C ARG A 52 -27.75 0.02 0.28
N TYR A 53 -26.66 0.78 0.37
CA TYR A 53 -25.56 0.77 -0.61
C TYR A 53 -24.24 0.20 -0.07
N ARG A 54 -24.20 -0.28 1.18
CA ARG A 54 -22.97 -0.82 1.80
C ARG A 54 -22.35 -1.94 0.98
N SER A 55 -23.14 -2.93 0.57
CA SER A 55 -22.65 -4.06 -0.22
C SER A 55 -22.06 -3.63 -1.57
N SER A 56 -22.73 -2.71 -2.27
CA SER A 56 -22.24 -2.14 -3.52
C SER A 56 -20.94 -1.33 -3.33
N ALA A 57 -20.83 -0.56 -2.25
CA ALA A 57 -19.63 0.20 -1.93
C ALA A 57 -18.43 -0.70 -1.63
N GLN A 58 -18.62 -1.80 -0.87
CA GLN A 58 -17.59 -2.81 -0.62
C GLN A 58 -17.16 -3.52 -1.91
N GLY A 59 -18.12 -3.86 -2.77
CA GLY A 59 -17.86 -4.43 -4.09
C GLY A 59 -17.02 -3.48 -4.96
N LEU A 60 -17.33 -2.18 -4.94
CA LEU A 60 -16.59 -1.17 -5.69
C LEU A 60 -15.15 -1.02 -5.18
N ILE A 61 -14.91 -1.02 -3.87
CA ILE A 61 -13.55 -1.02 -3.30
C ILE A 61 -12.78 -2.24 -3.78
N THR A 62 -13.40 -3.42 -3.66
CA THR A 62 -12.78 -4.68 -4.05
C THR A 62 -12.41 -4.68 -5.54
N LEU A 63 -13.31 -4.21 -6.40
CA LEU A 63 -13.05 -4.06 -7.83
C LEU A 63 -11.94 -3.04 -8.10
N ALA A 64 -11.94 -1.91 -7.41
CA ALA A 64 -10.93 -0.87 -7.58
C ALA A 64 -9.54 -1.38 -7.16
N THR A 65 -9.43 -2.15 -6.07
CA THR A 65 -8.14 -2.61 -5.56
C THR A 65 -7.66 -3.89 -6.21
N TYR A 66 -8.48 -4.94 -6.25
CA TYR A 66 -8.11 -6.27 -6.73
C TYR A 66 -8.52 -6.55 -8.18
N GLY A 67 -9.40 -5.73 -8.75
CA GLY A 67 -9.69 -5.75 -10.18
C GLY A 67 -8.74 -4.82 -10.93
N VAL A 68 -9.19 -3.60 -11.16
CA VAL A 68 -8.50 -2.64 -12.04
C VAL A 68 -7.14 -2.23 -11.48
N GLY A 69 -7.06 -1.95 -10.18
CA GLY A 69 -5.80 -1.55 -9.53
C GLY A 69 -4.71 -2.61 -9.65
N MET A 70 -5.06 -3.87 -9.41
CA MET A 70 -4.11 -4.99 -9.53
C MET A 70 -3.70 -5.24 -10.98
N LEU A 71 -4.63 -5.14 -11.94
CA LEU A 71 -4.30 -5.23 -13.37
C LEU A 71 -3.25 -4.19 -13.79
N ILE A 72 -3.50 -2.91 -13.46
CA ILE A 72 -2.56 -1.82 -13.76
C ILE A 72 -1.25 -2.04 -13.01
N GLY A 73 -1.32 -2.41 -11.73
CA GLY A 73 -0.15 -2.65 -10.89
C GLY A 73 0.77 -3.73 -11.44
N PHE A 74 0.22 -4.86 -11.88
CA PHE A 74 0.99 -5.94 -12.49
C PHE A 74 1.54 -5.58 -13.86
N TRP A 75 0.78 -4.83 -14.66
CA TRP A 75 1.27 -4.34 -15.94
C TRP A 75 2.48 -3.41 -15.77
N VAL A 76 2.41 -2.45 -14.83
CA VAL A 76 3.54 -1.57 -14.50
C VAL A 76 4.70 -2.37 -13.91
N ALA A 77 4.43 -3.33 -13.00
CA ALA A 77 5.46 -4.16 -12.41
C ALA A 77 6.22 -4.98 -13.46
N GLY A 78 5.52 -5.49 -14.49
CA GLY A 78 6.13 -6.15 -15.64
C GLY A 78 7.09 -5.22 -16.37
N GLN A 79 6.64 -4.01 -16.74
CA GLN A 79 7.50 -3.03 -17.42
C GLN A 79 8.73 -2.63 -16.61
N VAL A 80 8.57 -2.41 -15.30
CA VAL A 80 9.70 -2.09 -14.41
C VAL A 80 10.68 -3.26 -14.36
N THR A 81 10.16 -4.48 -14.26
CA THR A 81 10.98 -5.70 -14.22
C THR A 81 11.77 -5.90 -15.52
N ASP A 82 11.15 -5.64 -16.67
CA ASP A 82 11.77 -5.71 -17.99
C ASP A 82 12.81 -4.60 -18.19
N HIS A 83 12.54 -3.39 -17.71
CA HIS A 83 13.47 -2.27 -17.79
C HIS A 83 14.77 -2.52 -17.00
N PHE A 84 14.65 -3.19 -15.85
CA PHE A 84 15.78 -3.58 -15.00
C PHE A 84 16.28 -5.00 -15.28
N ALA A 85 15.95 -5.57 -16.45
CA ALA A 85 16.52 -6.82 -16.92
C ALA A 85 17.99 -6.61 -17.36
N LEU A 86 18.89 -7.44 -16.85
CA LEU A 86 20.31 -7.46 -17.16
C LEU A 86 20.65 -8.74 -17.91
N THR A 87 21.77 -8.77 -18.62
CA THR A 87 22.23 -9.89 -19.47
C THR A 87 22.44 -11.23 -18.74
N GLY A 88 22.32 -11.26 -17.41
CA GLY A 88 22.42 -12.48 -16.59
C GLY A 88 21.47 -12.53 -15.39
N GLY A 89 20.41 -11.69 -15.36
CA GLY A 89 19.47 -11.66 -14.24
C GLY A 89 18.65 -10.36 -14.20
N HIS A 90 18.04 -10.07 -13.05
CA HIS A 90 17.29 -8.84 -12.83
C HIS A 90 17.92 -8.06 -11.68
N ASP A 91 18.02 -6.73 -11.82
CA ASP A 91 18.38 -5.86 -10.70
C ASP A 91 17.22 -5.78 -9.70
N ARG A 92 17.19 -6.72 -8.77
CA ARG A 92 16.13 -6.88 -7.77
C ARG A 92 16.02 -5.64 -6.88
N THR A 93 17.13 -4.99 -6.55
CA THR A 93 17.13 -3.82 -5.68
C THR A 93 16.39 -2.68 -6.36
N SER A 94 16.71 -2.36 -7.62
CA SER A 94 16.01 -1.30 -8.36
C SER A 94 14.52 -1.61 -8.58
N ILE A 95 14.19 -2.89 -8.85
CA ILE A 95 12.79 -3.33 -9.00
C ILE A 95 11.98 -3.10 -7.72
N TRP A 96 12.54 -3.40 -6.54
CA TRP A 96 11.86 -3.19 -5.26
C TRP A 96 11.89 -1.74 -4.77
N LEU A 97 12.88 -0.93 -5.18
CA LEU A 97 12.92 0.49 -4.88
C LEU A 97 11.82 1.29 -5.58
N PHE A 98 11.37 0.86 -6.76
CA PHE A 98 10.26 1.52 -7.46
C PHE A 98 8.97 1.57 -6.61
N PRO A 99 8.40 0.45 -6.13
CA PRO A 99 7.21 0.48 -5.28
C PRO A 99 7.51 1.07 -3.88
N ALA A 100 8.75 1.01 -3.38
CA ALA A 100 9.15 1.72 -2.16
C ALA A 100 9.01 3.24 -2.32
N GLY A 101 9.53 3.81 -3.41
CA GLY A 101 9.40 5.22 -3.74
C GLY A 101 7.94 5.63 -3.97
N PHE A 102 7.18 4.82 -4.70
CA PHE A 102 5.75 5.08 -4.95
C PHE A 102 4.93 5.13 -3.65
N SER A 103 5.11 4.16 -2.76
CA SER A 103 4.40 4.13 -1.48
C SER A 103 4.80 5.28 -0.55
N LEU A 104 6.05 5.73 -0.60
CA LEU A 104 6.53 6.91 0.13
C LEU A 104 5.93 8.21 -0.43
N ALA A 105 5.84 8.35 -1.76
CA ALA A 105 5.18 9.49 -2.40
C ALA A 105 3.71 9.57 -1.97
N ILE A 106 2.99 8.44 -1.99
CA ILE A 106 1.60 8.35 -1.51
C ILE A 106 1.51 8.72 -0.02
N PHE A 107 2.45 8.27 0.82
CA PHE A 107 2.48 8.65 2.24
C PHE A 107 2.52 10.17 2.42
N PHE A 108 3.38 10.88 1.68
CA PHE A 108 3.42 12.34 1.72
C PHE A 108 2.16 12.98 1.15
N CYS A 109 1.62 12.48 0.03
CA CYS A 109 0.36 12.98 -0.53
C CYS A 109 -0.79 12.88 0.48
N PHE A 110 -0.95 11.74 1.17
CA PHE A 110 -1.94 11.59 2.21
C PHE A 110 -1.66 12.50 3.41
N GLY A 111 -0.41 12.61 3.86
CA GLY A 111 -0.03 13.49 4.96
C GLY A 111 -0.36 14.96 4.69
N LEU A 112 -0.25 15.42 3.44
CA LEU A 112 -0.59 16.79 3.04
C LEU A 112 -2.09 16.98 2.76
N ALA A 113 -2.76 15.99 2.16
CA ALA A 113 -4.17 16.08 1.79
C ALA A 113 -5.12 15.87 2.98
N PHE A 114 -4.77 15.01 3.94
CA PHE A 114 -5.55 14.79 5.16
C PHE A 114 -5.26 15.88 6.20
N LYS A 115 -5.83 17.05 5.97
CA LYS A 115 -5.92 18.08 7.01
C LYS A 115 -7.00 17.66 8.01
N ALA A 116 -6.60 17.22 9.21
CA ALA A 116 -7.53 16.90 10.28
C ALA A 116 -8.48 18.08 10.52
N ARG A 117 -9.79 17.87 10.38
CA ARG A 117 -10.78 18.82 10.89
C ARG A 117 -10.64 18.76 12.41
N SER A 118 -9.95 19.76 12.97
CA SER A 118 -9.68 19.88 14.39
C SER A 118 -10.97 19.60 15.18
N ALA A 119 -10.85 18.79 16.23
CA ALA A 119 -11.91 18.40 17.16
C ALA A 119 -12.39 19.61 18.01
N LYS A 120 -12.78 20.70 17.34
CA LYS A 120 -13.30 21.93 17.95
C LYS A 120 -14.82 22.03 17.84
N ALA A 121 -15.49 21.00 17.32
CA ALA A 121 -16.95 20.96 17.17
C ALA A 121 -17.68 20.20 18.29
N LEU A 122 -16.97 19.63 19.27
CA LEU A 122 -17.58 18.92 20.41
C LEU A 122 -17.61 19.74 21.72
N GLN A 123 -17.29 21.04 21.67
CA GLN A 123 -17.32 21.95 22.82
C GLN A 123 -18.37 23.06 22.70
N SER A 124 -19.22 23.08 21.66
CA SER A 124 -20.29 24.09 21.52
C SER A 124 -21.69 23.52 21.73
N THR A 125 -21.81 22.31 22.27
CA THR A 125 -23.12 21.64 22.50
C THR A 125 -23.27 21.07 23.90
N VAL A 126 -22.39 21.44 24.85
CA VAL A 126 -22.56 21.19 26.28
C VAL A 126 -22.80 22.51 26.99
#